data_AF-A0A392TMD6-F1
#
_entry.id   AF-A0A392TMD6-F1
#
_cell.length_a   1.000
_cell.length_b   1.000
_cell.length_c   1.000
_cell.angle_alpha   90.00
_cell.angle_beta   90.00
_cell.angle_gamma   90.00
#
_symmetry.space_group_name_H-M   'P 1'
#
loop_
_entity.id
_entity.type
_entity.pdbx_description
1 polymer ?
#
loop_
_entity_poly.entity_id
_entity_poly.type
_entity_poly.pdbx_seq_one_letter_code
_entity_poly.pdbx_strand_id
1 'polypeptide(L)'
;DDPKGAIFKLTQRGTVNDYLAEFETLANRIIGLPPSFLLSCFISGLAPDVRREVQALQPLSLIQAADLARLQEEKLNDNRRNLRSKGI
;
A
#
# COMPACT_ATOMS: atom_id res chain seq x y z
N ASP A 1 -13.11 -8.93 17.94
CA ASP A 1 -12.32 -8.53 16.75
C ASP A 1 -11.35 -7.45 17.21
N ASP A 2 -10.04 -7.64 17.03
CA ASP A 2 -9.03 -6.65 17.44
C ASP A 2 -8.57 -5.84 16.20
N PRO A 3 -9.04 -4.59 16.02
CA PRO A 3 -8.74 -3.82 14.81
C PRO A 3 -7.25 -3.50 14.67
N LYS A 4 -6.49 -3.47 15.77
CA LYS A 4 -5.03 -3.26 15.77
C LYS A 4 -4.30 -4.49 15.19
N GLY A 5 -4.70 -5.70 15.59
CA GLY A 5 -4.19 -6.93 15.02
C GLY A 5 -4.60 -7.13 13.57
N ALA A 6 -5.81 -6.69 13.20
CA ALA A 6 -6.29 -6.75 11.83
C ALA A 6 -5.47 -5.83 10.91
N ILE A 7 -5.24 -4.56 11.29
CA ILE A 7 -4.46 -3.62 10.47
C ILE A 7 -2.99 -4.05 10.34
N PHE A 8 -2.43 -4.69 11.37
CA PHE A 8 -1.05 -5.18 11.35
C PHE A 8 -0.87 -6.37 10.40
N LYS A 9 -1.91 -7.19 10.24
CA LYS A 9 -1.90 -8.36 9.35
C LYS A 9 -2.43 -8.04 7.96
N LEU A 10 -2.91 -6.81 7.74
CA LEU A 10 -3.46 -6.40 6.46
C LEU A 10 -2.33 -6.35 5.42
N THR A 11 -2.53 -7.06 4.32
CA THR A 11 -1.59 -7.13 3.20
C THR A 11 -2.34 -6.92 1.90
N GLN A 12 -1.77 -6.16 0.98
CA GLN A 12 -2.28 -5.98 -0.36
C GLN A 12 -2.37 -7.33 -1.08
N ARG A 13 -3.58 -7.72 -1.48
CA ARG A 13 -3.85 -8.93 -2.30
C ARG A 13 -4.33 -8.60 -3.71
N GLY A 14 -4.91 -7.41 -3.89
CA GLY A 14 -5.42 -6.90 -5.16
C GLY A 14 -4.76 -5.56 -5.50
N THR A 15 -5.57 -4.61 -5.94
CA THR A 15 -5.06 -3.28 -6.28
C THR A 15 -4.68 -2.48 -5.04
N VAL A 16 -3.85 -1.46 -5.21
CA VAL A 16 -3.53 -0.51 -4.13
C VAL A 16 -4.78 0.20 -3.63
N ASN A 17 -5.76 0.46 -4.50
CA ASN A 17 -7.02 1.11 -4.12
C ASN A 17 -7.88 0.23 -3.22
N ASP A 18 -8.01 -1.07 -3.54
CA ASP A 18 -8.76 -2.01 -2.71
C ASP A 18 -8.11 -2.13 -1.32
N TYR A 19 -6.78 -2.25 -1.30
CA TYR A 19 -6.01 -2.30 -0.07
C TYR A 19 -6.17 -1.02 0.77
N LEU A 20 -6.12 0.16 0.14
CA LEU A 20 -6.30 1.45 0.82
C LEU A 20 -7.69 1.55 1.45
N ALA A 21 -8.75 1.17 0.74
CA ALA A 21 -10.11 1.21 1.25
C ALA A 21 -10.29 0.30 2.48
N GLU A 22 -9.70 -0.91 2.45
CA GLU A 22 -9.72 -1.82 3.59
C GLU A 22 -8.89 -1.26 4.78
N PHE A 23 -7.72 -0.70 4.48
CA PHE A 23 -6.85 -0.07 5.46
C PHE A 23 -7.54 1.09 6.18
N GLU A 24 -8.18 2.00 5.45
CA GLU A 24 -8.93 3.13 6.02
C GLU A 24 -10.10 2.66 6.87
N THR A 25 -10.81 1.62 6.44
CA THR A 25 -11.91 1.02 7.21
C THR A 25 -11.44 0.48 8.56
N LEU A 26 -10.27 -0.15 8.61
CA LEU A 26 -9.66 -0.62 9.86
C LEU A 26 -9.09 0.55 10.69
N ALA A 27 -8.39 1.48 10.06
CA ALA A 27 -7.77 2.64 10.71
C ALA A 27 -8.81 3.51 11.42
N ASN A 28 -9.97 3.74 10.80
CA ASN A 28 -11.08 4.51 11.37
C ASN A 28 -11.66 3.88 12.65
N ARG A 29 -11.45 2.58 12.87
CA ARG A 29 -11.88 1.88 14.10
C ARG A 29 -10.84 1.92 15.20
N ILE A 30 -9.64 2.43 14.94
CA ILE A 30 -8.55 2.46 15.91
C ILE A 30 -8.39 3.87 16.49
N ILE A 31 -8.56 3.98 17.80
CA ILE A 31 -8.34 5.23 18.55
C ILE A 31 -6.93 5.21 19.17
N GLY A 32 -6.26 6.37 19.13
CA GLY A 32 -5.01 6.62 19.86
C GLY A 32 -3.73 6.05 19.23
N LEU A 33 -3.76 5.60 17.98
CA LEU A 33 -2.53 5.24 17.27
C LEU A 33 -1.86 6.48 16.63
N PRO A 34 -0.54 6.62 16.74
CA PRO A 34 0.19 7.67 16.04
C PRO A 34 0.04 7.55 14.51
N PRO A 35 -0.07 8.68 13.77
CA PRO A 35 -0.11 8.66 12.31
C PRO A 35 1.12 7.99 11.67
N SER A 36 2.30 8.14 12.29
CA SER A 36 3.54 7.49 11.87
C SER A 36 3.49 5.96 11.97
N PHE A 37 2.73 5.44 12.93
CA PHE A 37 2.52 4.01 13.09
C PHE A 37 1.60 3.49 11.98
N LEU A 38 0.50 4.18 11.70
CA LEU A 38 -0.39 3.84 10.59
C LEU A 38 0.35 3.90 9.25
N LEU A 39 1.19 4.92 9.03
CA LEU A 39 2.05 5.00 7.85
C LEU A 39 2.96 3.77 7.72
N SER A 40 3.59 3.37 8.81
CA SER A 40 4.49 2.21 8.84
C SER A 40 3.73 0.90 8.56
N CYS A 41 2.52 0.73 9.12
CA CYS A 41 1.64 -0.40 8.82
C CYS A 41 1.22 -0.41 7.35
N PHE A 42 0.78 0.74 6.83
CA PHE A 42 0.36 0.88 5.44
C PHE A 42 1.46 0.44 4.48
N ILE A 43 2.68 1.00 4.64
CA ILE A 43 3.84 0.66 3.79
C ILE A 43 4.20 -0.81 3.92
N SER A 44 4.19 -1.36 5.14
CA SER A 44 4.57 -2.76 5.38
C SER A 44 3.62 -3.76 4.70
N GLY A 45 2.33 -3.43 4.66
CA GLY A 45 1.30 -4.25 4.03
C GLY A 45 1.22 -4.15 2.50
N LEU A 46 1.92 -3.19 1.86
CA LEU A 46 1.98 -3.11 0.39
C LEU A 46 2.63 -4.35 -0.23
N ALA A 47 2.27 -4.64 -1.48
CA ALA A 47 2.90 -5.69 -2.27
C ALA A 47 4.43 -5.47 -2.34
N PRO A 48 5.27 -6.52 -2.28
CA PRO A 48 6.72 -6.37 -2.14
C PRO A 48 7.38 -5.45 -3.19
N ASP A 49 6.92 -5.51 -4.43
CA ASP A 49 7.47 -4.72 -5.53
C ASP A 49 7.09 -3.24 -5.41
N VAL A 50 5.83 -2.93 -5.07
CA VAL A 50 5.35 -1.57 -4.81
C VAL A 50 6.00 -1.00 -3.54
N ARG A 51 6.09 -1.80 -2.49
CA ARG A 51 6.64 -1.42 -1.19
C ARG A 51 8.07 -0.90 -1.30
N ARG A 52 8.93 -1.59 -2.05
CA ARG A 52 10.35 -1.19 -2.24
C ARG A 52 10.45 0.20 -2.85
N GLU A 53 9.67 0.46 -3.90
CA GLU A 53 9.64 1.75 -4.59
C GLU A 53 9.10 2.86 -3.68
N VAL A 54 8.02 2.60 -2.96
CA VAL A 54 7.45 3.57 -2.01
C VAL A 54 8.44 3.87 -0.88
N GLN A 55 9.13 2.87 -0.33
CA GLN A 55 10.14 3.07 0.71
C GLN A 55 11.32 3.91 0.21
N ALA A 56 11.79 3.70 -1.02
CA ALA A 56 12.88 4.47 -1.62
C ALA A 56 12.54 5.96 -1.75
N LEU A 57 11.26 6.29 -1.91
CA LEU A 57 10.77 7.67 -2.02
C LEU A 57 10.46 8.34 -0.67
N GLN A 58 10.64 7.61 0.44
CA GLN A 58 10.51 8.13 1.81
C GLN A 58 9.26 8.98 2.07
N PRO A 59 8.04 8.41 1.94
CA PRO A 59 6.82 9.15 2.20
C PRO A 59 6.75 9.64 3.64
N LEU A 60 6.24 10.85 3.83
CA LEU A 60 6.08 11.52 5.13
C LEU A 60 4.65 11.44 5.67
N SER A 61 3.70 10.96 4.86
CA SER A 61 2.30 10.84 5.24
C SER A 61 1.62 9.66 4.55
N LEU A 62 0.49 9.21 5.11
CA LEU A 62 -0.35 8.16 4.52
C LEU A 62 -0.83 8.53 3.11
N ILE A 63 -1.24 9.79 2.92
CA ILE A 63 -1.71 10.29 1.63
C ILE A 63 -0.57 10.16 0.60
N GLN A 64 0.62 10.63 0.95
CA GLN A 64 1.78 10.54 0.07
C GLN A 64 2.17 9.09 -0.22
N ALA A 65 2.15 8.21 0.79
CA ALA A 65 2.41 6.79 0.59
C ALA A 65 1.37 6.13 -0.33
N ALA A 66 0.09 6.49 -0.22
CA ALA A 66 -0.98 5.98 -1.07
C ALA A 66 -0.84 6.45 -2.52
N ASP A 67 -0.55 7.74 -2.74
CA ASP A 67 -0.31 8.30 -4.08
C ASP A 67 0.89 7.64 -4.75
N LEU A 68 2.00 7.50 -4.01
CA LEU A 68 3.19 6.82 -4.49
C LEU A 68 2.90 5.34 -4.79
N ALA A 69 2.18 4.64 -3.92
CA ALA A 69 1.84 3.23 -4.14
C ALA A 69 1.01 3.05 -5.42
N ARG A 70 0.00 3.91 -5.66
CA ARG A 70 -0.80 3.90 -6.89
C ARG A 70 0.07 4.11 -8.13
N LEU A 71 0.94 5.12 -8.11
CA LEU A 71 1.82 5.43 -9.22
C LEU A 71 2.77 4.26 -9.54
N GLN A 72 3.29 3.59 -8.51
CA GLN A 72 4.20 2.46 -8.70
C GLN A 72 3.47 1.21 -9.19
N GLU A 73 2.24 0.95 -8.72
CA GLU A 73 1.39 -0.12 -9.25
C GLU A 73 1.09 0.07 -10.75
N GLU A 74 0.76 1.30 -11.17
CA GLU A 74 0.52 1.63 -12.58
C GLU A 74 1.76 1.37 -13.44
N LYS A 75 2.93 1.88 -13.03
CA LYS A 75 4.21 1.65 -13.72
C LYS A 75 4.54 0.17 -13.85
N LEU A 76 4.33 -0.61 -12.79
CA LEU A 76 4.58 -2.05 -12.81
C LEU A 76 3.62 -2.78 -13.77
N ASN A 77 2.35 -2.40 -13.77
CA ASN A 77 1.35 -2.97 -14.68
C ASN A 77 1.66 -2.66 -16.15
N ASP A 78 2.09 -1.44 -16.45
CA ASP A 78 2.49 -1.06 -17.81
C ASP A 78 3.75 -1.79 -18.25
N ASN A 79 4.76 -1.90 -17.40
CA ASN A 79 5.95 -2.71 -17.70
C ASN A 79 5.60 -4.18 -17.97
N ARG A 80 4.70 -4.77 -17.17
CA ARG A 80 4.22 -6.15 -17.36
C ARG A 80 3.47 -6.30 -18.70
N ARG A 81 2.66 -5.32 -19.09
CA ARG A 81 1.98 -5.30 -20.39
C ARG A 81 2.98 -5.21 -21.54
N ASN A 82 3.97 -4.33 -21.42
CA ASN A 82 5.01 -4.15 -22.44
C ASN A 82 5.88 -5.41 -22.62
N LEU A 83 6.22 -6.11 -21.53
CA LEU A 83 6.93 -7.40 -21.58
C LEU A 83 6.10 -8.48 -22.31
N ARG A 84 4.78 -8.52 -22.09
CA ARG A 84 3.89 -9.47 -22.77
C ARG A 84 3.72 -9.17 -24.26
N SER A 85 3.76 -7.90 -24.65
CA SER A 85 3.66 -7.47 -26.06
C SER A 85 4.94 -7.72 -26.87
N LYS A 86 6.08 -7.98 -26.22
CA LYS A 86 7.38 -8.23 -26.86
C LYS A 86 7.72 -9.72 -27.04
N GLY A 87 6.81 -10.61 -26.60
CA GLY A 87 6.97 -12.06 -26.64
C GLY A 87 6.14 -12.77 -27.72
N ILE A 88 5.69 -12.04 -28.76
CA ILE A 88 5.01 -12.58 -29.95
C ILE A 88 5.78 -12.12 -31.19
#